data_AF-A0A1Y4U0I9-F1
#
_entry.id   AF-A0A1Y4U0I9-F1
#
_cell.length_a   1.000
_cell.length_b   1.000
_cell.length_c   1.000
_cell.angle_alpha   90.00
_cell.angle_beta   90.00
_cell.angle_gamma   90.00
#
_symmetry.space_group_name_H-M   'P 1'
#
loop_
_entity.id
_entity.type
_entity.pdbx_description
1 polymer ?
#
loop_
_entity_poly.entity_id
_entity_poly.type
_entity_poly.pdbx_seq_one_letter_code
_entity_poly.pdbx_strand_id
1 'polypeptide(L)' 'MSEMLGISTKTAYKLLKENKIKHFMIGRIYKIPKYYILTYLEILDQTNSNK' A
#
# COMPACT_ATOMS: atom_id res chain seq x y z
N MET A 1 6.64 -2.49 5.52
CA MET A 1 5.22 -2.17 5.28
C MET A 1 4.44 -2.15 6.58
N SER A 2 4.44 -3.23 7.37
CA SER A 2 3.76 -3.32 8.67
C SER A 2 4.02 -2.13 9.60
N GLU A 3 5.31 -1.84 9.87
CA GLU A 3 5.74 -0.74 10.73
C GLU A 3 5.40 0.63 10.13
N MET A 4 5.53 0.78 8.80
CA MET A 4 5.21 2.02 8.09
C MET A 4 3.72 2.39 8.16
N LEU A 5 2.84 1.39 8.20
CA LEU A 5 1.40 1.58 8.36
C LEU A 5 0.92 1.49 9.82
N GLY A 6 1.82 1.18 10.77
CA GLY A 6 1.44 0.96 12.18
C GLY A 6 0.53 -0.25 12.42
N ILE A 7 0.48 -1.21 11.48
CA ILE A 7 -0.36 -2.41 11.57
C ILE A 7 0.46 -3.67 11.82
N SER A 8 -0.19 -4.75 12.24
CA SER A 8 0.46 -6.06 12.34
C SER A 8 0.76 -6.67 10.97
N THR A 9 1.76 -7.56 10.91
CA THR A 9 2.21 -8.19 9.67
C THR A 9 1.09 -9.02 9.04
N LYS A 10 0.29 -9.70 9.87
CA LYS A 10 -0.88 -10.47 9.45
C LYS A 10 -1.90 -9.59 8.73
N THR A 11 -2.20 -8.41 9.27
CA THR A 11 -3.12 -7.46 8.65
C THR A 11 -2.53 -6.93 7.33
N ALA A 12 -1.23 -6.60 7.30
CA ALA A 12 -0.57 -6.16 6.08
C ALA A 12 -0.66 -7.21 4.95
N TYR A 13 -0.39 -8.48 5.25
CA TYR A 13 -0.54 -9.56 4.27
C TYR A 13 -1.99 -9.79 3.84
N LYS A 14 -2.96 -9.61 4.74
CA LYS A 14 -4.38 -9.67 4.39
C LYS A 14 -4.74 -8.59 3.37
N LEU A 15 -4.26 -7.36 3.55
CA LEU A 15 -4.48 -6.26 2.59
C LEU A 15 -3.87 -6.56 1.21
N LEU A 16 -2.68 -7.16 1.17
CA LEU A 16 -2.03 -7.57 -0.08
C LEU A 16 -2.81 -8.69 -0.78
N LYS A 17 -3.30 -9.68 -0.02
CA LYS A 17 -4.10 -10.80 -0.54
C LYS A 17 -5.47 -10.34 -1.05
N GLU A 18 -6.06 -9.33 -0.40
CA GLU A 18 -7.30 -8.68 -0.82
C GLU A 18 -7.09 -7.66 -1.96
N ASN A 19 -5.86 -7.48 -2.46
CA ASN A 19 -5.50 -6.49 -3.49
C ASN A 19 -5.92 -5.05 -3.15
N LYS A 20 -6.01 -4.72 -1.86
CA LYS A 20 -6.36 -3.37 -1.39
C LYS A 20 -5.23 -2.36 -1.57
N ILE A 21 -4.00 -2.84 -1.67
CA ILE A 21 -2.82 -2.02 -1.88
C ILE A 21 -2.16 -2.49 -3.17
N LYS A 22 -1.88 -1.56 -4.09
CA LYS A 22 -1.17 -1.89 -5.33
C LYS A 22 0.21 -2.44 -4.98
N HIS A 23 0.57 -3.56 -5.60
CA HIS A 23 1.85 -4.23 -5.38
C HIS A 23 2.26 -4.98 -6.64
N PHE A 24 3.55 -5.31 -6.72
CA PHE A 24 4.09 -6.21 -7.74
C PHE A 24 4.44 -7.53 -7.09
N MET A 25 3.97 -8.63 -7.67
CA MET A 25 4.46 -9.96 -7.30
C MET A 25 5.67 -10.30 -8.17
N ILE A 26 6.84 -10.41 -7.53
CA ILE A 26 8.06 -10.91 -8.17
C ILE A 26 8.34 -12.27 -7.57
N GLY A 27 7.95 -13.32 -8.32
CA GLY A 27 7.94 -14.69 -7.80
C GLY A 27 6.99 -14.82 -6.62
N ARG A 28 7.52 -15.19 -5.45
CA ARG A 28 6.75 -15.35 -4.19
C ARG A 28 6.81 -14.12 -3.28
N ILE A 29 7.43 -13.03 -3.74
CA ILE A 29 7.68 -11.85 -2.92
C ILE A 29 6.76 -10.72 -3.40
N TYR A 30 6.04 -10.12 -2.45
CA TYR A 30 5.32 -8.88 -2.66
C TYR A 30 6.31 -7.70 -2.59
N LYS A 31 6.49 -7.01 -3.71
CA LYS A 31 7.29 -5.78 -3.82
C LYS A 31 6.35 -4.60 -3.91
N ILE A 32 6.49 -3.68 -2.98
CA ILE A 32 5.63 -2.51 -2.87
C ILE A 32 6.51 -1.26 -2.96
N PRO A 33 6.47 -0.53 -4.08
CA PRO A 33 7.04 0.80 -4.19
C PRO A 33 6.42 1.77 -3.17
N LYS A 34 7.21 2.74 -2.69
CA LYS A 34 6.74 3.79 -1.77
C LYS A 34 5.52 4.54 -2.31
N TYR A 35 5.49 4.78 -3.63
CA TYR A 35 4.38 5.43 -4.33
C TYR A 35 3.02 4.78 -4.01
N TYR A 36 2.91 3.44 -4.09
CA TYR A 36 1.63 2.76 -3.84
C TYR A 36 1.17 2.84 -2.38
N ILE A 37 2.10 2.98 -1.44
CA ILE A 37 1.76 3.21 -0.04
C ILE A 37 1.23 4.64 0.15
N LEU A 38 1.85 5.63 -0.50
CA LEU A 38 1.37 7.02 -0.47
C LEU A 38 -0.01 7.17 -1.12
N THR A 39 -0.27 6.47 -2.22
CA THR A 39 -1.60 6.41 -2.83
C THR A 39 -2.61 5.75 -1.89
N TYR A 40 -2.25 4.65 -1.22
CA TYR A 40 -3.14 3.99 -0.27
C TYR A 40 -3.48 4.84 0.96
N LEU A 41 -2.54 5.68 1.40
CA LEU A 41 -2.76 6.65 2.48
C LEU A 41 -3.46 7.93 2.00
N GLU A 42 -3.82 8.01 0.70
CA GLU A 42 -4.47 9.17 0.07
C GLU A 42 -3.66 10.48 0.19
N ILE A 43 -2.38 10.40 0.55
CA ILE A 43 -1.49 11.56 0.72
C ILE A 43 -1.19 12.20 -0.64
N LEU A 44 -1.13 11.39 -1.71
CA LEU A 44 -0.78 11.85 -3.05
C LEU A 44 -1.99 12.37 -3.86
N ASP A 45 -3.21 11.93 -3.54
CA ASP A 45 -4.45 12.30 -4.24
C ASP A 45 -5.02 13.66 -3.80
N GLN A 46 -4.44 14.29 -2.76
CA GLN A 46 -4.79 15.64 -2.30
C GLN A 46 -4.46 16.76 -3.31
N THR A 47 -3.85 16.44 -4.45
CA THR A 47 -3.49 17.44 -5.47
C THR A 47 -4.65 17.80 -6.43
N ASN A 48 -5.79 17.12 -6.36
CA ASN A 48 -6.95 17.38 -7.26
C ASN A 48 -8.27 17.71 -6.55
N SER A 49 -8.27 18.21 -5.31
CA SER A 49 -9.49 18.72 -4.64
C SER A 49 -9.60 20.24 -4.54
N ASN A 50 -8.90 20.99 -5.39
CA ASN A 50 -9.20 22.41 -5.64
C ASN A 50 -9.49 22.64 -7.13
N LYS A 51 -10.58 22.07 -7.62
CA LYS A 51 -11.19 22.52 -8.87
C LYS A 51 -12.70 22.45 -8.81
#